data_AF-A0A3N5N7I0-F1
#
_entry.id   AF-A0A3N5N7I0-F1
#
_cell.length_a   1.000
_cell.length_b   1.000
_cell.length_c   1.000
_cell.angle_alpha   90.00
_cell.angle_beta   90.00
_cell.angle_gamma   90.00
#
_symmetry.space_group_name_H-M   'P 1'
#
loop_
_entity.id
_entity.type
_entity.pdbx_description
1 polymer ?
#
loop_
_entity_poly.entity_id
_entity_poly.type
_entity_poly.pdbx_seq_one_letter_code
_entity_poly.pdbx_strand_id
1 'polypeptide(L)'
;MFDVLLRFLSVLAFLGAAAVSLDANAQNIERGRQLYENHCRTCHTDQVHRRKNRMALSVGDLREIVDQWQSNQGLRWTRDEIDDVVL
;
A
#
# COMPACT_ATOMS: atom_id res chain seq x y z
N MET A 1 38.88 7.73 26.72
CA MET A 1 38.72 8.29 25.36
C MET A 1 38.05 7.27 24.42
N PHE A 2 38.47 6.00 24.44
CA PHE A 2 37.83 4.90 23.68
C PHE A 2 36.36 4.61 24.09
N ASP A 3 36.02 4.68 25.38
CA ASP A 3 34.65 4.45 25.87
C ASP A 3 33.61 5.48 25.40
N VAL A 4 34.05 6.71 25.15
CA VAL A 4 33.18 7.78 24.66
C VAL A 4 32.89 7.55 23.18
N LEU A 5 33.90 7.17 22.39
CA LEU A 5 33.76 6.83 20.98
C LEU A 5 32.84 5.60 20.77
N LEU A 6 32.99 4.57 21.60
CA LEU A 6 32.14 3.38 21.57
C LEU A 6 30.67 3.71 21.89
N ARG A 7 30.41 4.57 22.89
CA ARG A 7 29.05 5.02 23.24
C ARG A 7 28.41 5.87 22.13
N PHE A 8 29.17 6.73 21.47
CA PHE A 8 28.67 7.50 20.32
C PHE A 8 28.32 6.61 19.13
N LEU A 9 29.12 5.58 18.85
CA LEU A 9 28.83 4.59 17.80
C LEU A 9 27.58 3.75 18.11
N SER A 10 27.35 3.39 19.38
CA SER A 10 26.16 2.66 19.80
C SER A 10 24.86 3.48 19.68
N VAL A 11 24.92 4.78 19.97
CA VAL A 11 23.75 5.68 19.83
C VAL A 11 23.40 5.91 18.36
N LEU A 12 24.40 6.09 17.49
CA LEU A 12 24.19 6.23 16.04
C LEU A 12 23.59 4.97 15.40
N ALA A 13 24.01 3.78 15.83
CA ALA A 13 23.46 2.51 15.33
C ALA A 13 21.98 2.29 15.73
N PHE A 14 21.55 2.78 16.90
CA PHE A 14 20.15 2.67 17.35
C PHE A 14 19.21 3.67 16.65
N LEU A 15 19.69 4.86 16.28
CA LEU A 15 18.89 5.86 15.55
C LEU A 15 18.65 5.50 14.07
N GLY A 16 19.55 4.75 13.43
CA GLY A 16 19.39 4.34 12.04
C GLY A 16 18.29 3.30 11.78
N ALA A 17 17.96 2.47 12.77
CA ALA A 17 17.01 1.35 12.60
C ALA A 17 15.54 1.79 12.54
N ALA A 18 15.18 2.93 13.13
CA ALA A 18 13.79 3.41 13.15
C ALA A 18 13.34 4.10 11.85
N ALA A 19 14.28 4.55 11.01
CA ALA A 19 13.97 5.26 9.78
C ALA A 19 13.45 4.35 8.65
N VAL A 20 13.81 3.06 8.64
CA VAL A 20 13.55 2.15 7.51
C VAL A 20 12.06 1.77 7.37
N SER A 21 11.27 1.83 8.45
CA SER A 21 9.89 1.34 8.43
C SER A 21 8.86 2.31 7.84
N LEU A 22 9.16 3.61 7.80
CA LEU A 22 8.25 4.63 7.24
C LEU A 22 8.20 4.60 5.71
N ASP A 23 9.34 4.31 5.07
CA ASP A 23 9.45 4.30 3.61
C ASP A 23 8.66 3.15 2.97
N ALA A 24 8.58 1.99 3.62
CA ALA A 24 7.87 0.82 3.07
C ALA A 24 6.36 1.08 2.95
N ASN A 25 5.73 1.73 3.94
CA ASN A 25 4.31 2.03 3.87
C ASN A 25 4.00 3.08 2.78
N ALA A 26 4.84 4.11 2.65
CA ALA A 26 4.70 5.11 1.60
C ALA A 26 4.84 4.48 0.19
N GLN A 27 5.77 3.53 0.02
CA GLN A 27 5.95 2.79 -1.23
C GLN A 27 4.71 1.94 -1.57
N ASN A 28 4.14 1.24 -0.59
CA ASN A 28 2.94 0.43 -0.76
C ASN A 28 1.73 1.28 -1.19
N ILE A 29 1.49 2.41 -0.51
CA ILE A 29 0.41 3.35 -0.87
C ILE A 29 0.61 3.87 -2.29
N GLU A 30 1.83 4.25 -2.65
CA GLU A 30 2.11 4.77 -3.99
C GLU A 30 1.92 3.70 -5.07
N ARG A 31 2.32 2.45 -4.81
CA ARG A 31 2.07 1.32 -5.71
C ARG A 31 0.57 1.08 -5.87
N GLY A 32 -0.18 1.00 -4.77
CA GLY A 32 -1.64 0.83 -4.79
C GLY A 32 -2.35 1.94 -5.57
N ARG A 33 -1.94 3.19 -5.37
CA ARG A 33 -2.44 4.35 -6.13
C ARG A 33 -2.20 4.18 -7.63
N GLN A 34 -1.00 3.78 -8.04
CA GLN A 34 -0.69 3.57 -9.46
C GLN A 34 -1.53 2.44 -10.07
N LEU A 35 -1.67 1.33 -9.36
CA LEU A 35 -2.52 0.21 -9.79
C LEU A 35 -3.98 0.66 -9.97
N TYR A 36 -4.53 1.39 -9.00
CA TYR A 36 -5.87 1.94 -9.06
C TYR A 36 -6.07 2.89 -10.25
N GLU A 37 -5.19 3.88 -10.39
CA GLU A 37 -5.30 4.90 -11.44
C GLU A 37 -5.20 4.30 -12.85
N ASN A 38 -4.30 3.31 -13.03
CA ASN A 38 -4.04 2.71 -14.33
C ASN A 38 -5.05 1.63 -14.74
N HIS A 39 -5.74 0.99 -13.79
CA HIS A 39 -6.56 -0.20 -14.08
C HIS A 39 -8.01 -0.13 -13.58
N CYS A 40 -8.32 0.62 -12.52
CA CYS A 40 -9.68 0.69 -11.97
C CYS A 40 -10.51 1.82 -12.59
N ARG A 41 -9.86 2.81 -13.21
CA ARG A 41 -10.51 3.96 -13.85
C ARG A 41 -10.71 3.81 -15.37
N THR A 42 -10.26 2.70 -15.94
CA THR A 42 -10.28 2.45 -17.38
C THR A 42 -11.69 2.13 -17.91
N CYS A 43 -12.52 1.47 -17.11
CA CYS A 43 -13.89 1.11 -17.48
C CYS A 43 -14.93 2.16 -17.05
N HIS A 44 -14.71 2.83 -15.92
CA HIS A 44 -15.61 3.84 -15.36
C HIS A 44 -14.84 4.88 -14.53
N THR A 45 -15.45 6.04 -14.32
CA THR A 45 -14.89 7.07 -13.44
C THR A 45 -14.90 6.64 -11.97
N ASP A 46 -14.18 7.39 -11.12
CA ASP A 46 -14.13 7.22 -9.66
C ASP A 46 -15.50 7.34 -8.98
N GLN A 47 -16.50 7.90 -9.66
CA GLN A 47 -17.85 8.06 -9.13
C GLN A 47 -18.46 6.75 -8.61
N VAL A 48 -18.20 5.62 -9.29
CA VAL A 48 -18.77 4.33 -8.86
C VAL A 48 -18.15 3.80 -7.56
N HIS A 49 -16.91 4.21 -7.25
CA HIS A 49 -16.21 3.82 -6.03
C HIS A 49 -16.67 4.63 -4.82
N ARG A 50 -17.09 5.90 -5.04
CA ARG A 50 -17.49 6.83 -3.97
C ARG A 50 -19.00 7.08 -3.84
N ARG A 51 -19.83 6.47 -4.70
CA ARG A 51 -21.29 6.66 -4.65
C ARG A 51 -21.89 6.20 -3.32
N LYS A 52 -23.04 6.78 -2.95
CA LYS A 52 -23.74 6.44 -1.69
C LYS A 52 -24.07 4.94 -1.59
N ASN A 53 -24.54 4.34 -2.69
CA ASN A 53 -24.84 2.91 -2.79
C ASN A 53 -23.66 2.12 -3.39
N ARG A 54 -22.47 2.28 -2.83
CA ARG A 54 -21.27 1.51 -3.21
C ARG A 54 -21.37 0.08 -2.68
N MET A 55 -20.74 -0.86 -3.38
CA MET A 55 -20.77 -2.28 -3.02
C MET A 55 -19.89 -2.59 -1.80
N ALA A 56 -18.70 -2.00 -1.72
CA ALA A 56 -17.80 -2.20 -0.60
C ALA A 56 -18.30 -1.44 0.64
N LEU A 57 -18.67 -2.16 1.69
CA LEU A 57 -19.06 -1.62 3.00
C LEU A 57 -17.96 -1.80 4.04
N SER A 58 -17.01 -2.70 3.79
CA SER A 58 -15.81 -2.94 4.60
C SER A 58 -14.54 -2.98 3.73
N VAL A 59 -13.37 -2.94 4.37
CA VAL A 59 -12.08 -3.19 3.69
C VAL A 59 -12.01 -4.62 3.15
N GLY A 60 -12.65 -5.58 3.84
CA GLY A 60 -12.77 -6.96 3.35
C GLY A 60 -13.54 -7.03 2.04
N ASP A 61 -14.70 -6.37 1.98
CA ASP A 61 -15.51 -6.30 0.76
C ASP A 61 -14.74 -5.63 -0.38
N LEU A 62 -14.00 -4.56 -0.06
CA LEU A 62 -13.18 -3.87 -1.05
C LEU A 62 -12.09 -4.80 -1.60
N ARG A 63 -11.42 -5.58 -0.74
CA ARG A 63 -10.42 -6.57 -1.15
C ARG A 63 -11.01 -7.61 -2.08
N GLU A 64 -12.18 -8.16 -1.77
CA GLU A 64 -12.88 -9.13 -2.63
C GLU A 64 -13.24 -8.53 -3.99
N ILE A 65 -13.71 -7.29 -4.02
CA ILE A 65 -14.04 -6.57 -5.26
C ILE A 65 -12.78 -6.33 -6.10
N VAL A 66 -11.68 -5.87 -5.48
CA VAL A 66 -10.42 -5.65 -6.18
C VAL A 66 -9.89 -6.98 -6.75
N ASP A 67 -9.89 -8.06 -5.97
CA ASP A 67 -9.45 -9.39 -6.42
C ASP A 67 -10.30 -9.89 -7.61
N GLN A 68 -11.62 -9.74 -7.53
CA GLN A 68 -12.51 -10.11 -8.61
C GLN A 68 -12.22 -9.33 -9.91
N TRP A 69 -12.05 -8.01 -9.83
CA TRP A 69 -11.87 -7.17 -11.02
C TRP A 69 -10.47 -7.24 -11.61
N GLN A 70 -9.43 -7.37 -10.79
CA GLN A 70 -8.07 -7.62 -11.31
C GLN A 70 -8.01 -8.96 -12.05
N SER A 71 -8.70 -9.98 -11.52
CA SER A 71 -8.79 -11.30 -12.16
C SER A 71 -9.57 -11.24 -13.47
N ASN A 72 -10.70 -10.52 -13.49
CA ASN A 72 -11.50 -10.32 -14.71
C ASN A 72 -10.71 -9.61 -15.83
N GLN A 73 -9.79 -8.72 -15.46
CA GLN A 73 -8.89 -8.04 -16.38
C GLN A 73 -7.61 -8.85 -16.71
N GLY A 74 -7.42 -10.01 -16.08
CA GLY A 74 -6.25 -10.87 -16.30
C GLY A 74 -4.93 -10.27 -15.81
N LEU A 75 -4.97 -9.37 -14.83
CA LEU A 75 -3.80 -8.62 -14.36
C LEU A 75 -2.84 -9.46 -13.51
N ARG A 76 -3.35 -10.53 -12.89
CA ARG A 76 -2.58 -11.48 -12.08
C ARG A 76 -1.85 -10.82 -10.90
N TRP A 77 -2.54 -9.88 -10.24
CA TRP A 77 -1.98 -9.22 -9.07
C TRP A 77 -1.75 -10.22 -7.93
N THR A 78 -0.65 -10.02 -7.24
CA THR A 78 -0.32 -10.70 -5.98
C THR A 78 -1.23 -10.22 -4.86
N ARG A 79 -1.25 -10.96 -3.73
CA ARG A 79 -1.99 -10.52 -2.54
C ARG A 79 -1.52 -9.17 -2.02
N ASP A 80 -0.22 -8.92 -2.03
CA ASP A 80 0.37 -7.65 -1.58
C ASP A 80 -0.06 -6.48 -2.49
N GLU A 81 -0.14 -6.70 -3.81
CA GLU A 81 -0.64 -5.66 -4.74
C GLU A 81 -2.13 -5.39 -4.55
N ILE A 82 -2.94 -6.41 -4.28
CA ILE A 82 -4.35 -6.24 -3.92
C ILE A 82 -4.47 -5.47 -2.60
N ASP A 83 -3.66 -5.84 -1.60
CA ASP A 83 -3.63 -5.18 -0.29
C ASP A 83 -3.23 -3.71 -0.42
N ASP A 84 -2.25 -3.39 -1.26
CA ASP A 84 -1.82 -2.01 -1.49
C ASP A 84 -2.92 -1.12 -2.09
N VAL A 85 -3.81 -1.67 -2.92
CA VAL A 85 -4.93 -0.92 -3.50
C VAL A 85 -6.01 -0.61 -2.45
N VAL A 86 -6.10 -1.38 -1.36
CA VAL A 86 -7.12 -1.23 -0.32
C VAL A 86 -6.62 -0.54 0.95
N LEU A 87 -5.33 -0.16 1.01
CA LEU A 87 -4.71 0.58 2.12
C LEU A 87 -5.18 2.04 2.21
#